data_AF-A0A965JGY5-F1
#
_entry.id   AF-A0A965JGY5-F1
#
_cell.length_a   1.000
_cell.length_b   1.000
_cell.length_c   1.000
_cell.angle_alpha   90.00
_cell.angle_beta   90.00
_cell.angle_gamma   90.00
#
_symmetry.space_group_name_H-M   'P 1'
#
loop_
_entity.id
_entity.type
_entity.pdbx_description
1 polymer ?
#
loop_
_entity_poly.entity_id
_entity_poly.type
_entity_poly.pdbx_seq_one_letter_code
_entity_poly.pdbx_strand_id
1 'polypeptide(L)' 'MIKGLGPKLNTILNDLGVTRFDQIAGLDAKAVAALDAKLGTFAGRITRDNFVDQAGLLAKGDVAGFEAKYGKLDGSL' A
#
# COMPACT_ATOMS: atom_id res chain seq x y z
N MET A 1 0.63 -8.88 -1.04
CA MET A 1 1.28 -7.99 -0.05
C MET A 1 1.80 -6.75 -0.75
N ILE A 2 1.78 -5.60 -0.09
CA ILE A 2 2.44 -4.38 -0.57
C ILE A 2 3.90 -4.40 -0.09
N LYS A 3 4.86 -4.33 -1.01
CA LYS A 3 6.28 -4.21 -0.68
C LYS A 3 6.53 -2.89 0.05
N GLY A 4 7.30 -2.96 1.14
CA GLY A 4 7.54 -1.83 2.03
C GLY A 4 6.48 -1.64 3.13
N LEU A 5 5.32 -2.28 3.03
CA LEU A 5 4.30 -2.26 4.07
C LEU A 5 4.60 -3.33 5.14
N GLY A 6 5.44 -2.97 6.11
CA GLY A 6 5.76 -3.84 7.24
C GLY A 6 4.62 -3.93 8.28
N PRO A 7 4.66 -4.91 9.21
CA PRO A 7 3.56 -5.20 10.13
C PRO A 7 3.08 -3.99 10.94
N LYS A 8 4.00 -3.16 11.45
CA LYS A 8 3.65 -1.97 12.23
C LYS A 8 2.87 -0.93 11.43
N LEU A 9 3.29 -0.67 10.19
CA LEU A 9 2.59 0.28 9.32
C LEU A 9 1.24 -0.30 8.87
N ASN A 10 1.16 -1.61 8.64
CA ASN A 10 -0.09 -2.29 8.36
C ASN A 10 -1.10 -2.14 9.51
N THR A 11 -0.66 -2.29 10.77
CA THR A 11 -1.50 -2.03 11.95
C THR A 11 -2.04 -0.60 11.95
N ILE A 12 -1.18 0.41 11.74
CA ILE A 12 -1.62 1.82 11.70
C ILE A 12 -2.67 2.04 10.60
N LEU A 13 -2.46 1.49 9.40
CA LEU A 13 -3.45 1.59 8.32
C LEU A 13 -4.78 0.93 8.68
N ASN A 14 -4.75 -0.25 9.29
CA ASN A 14 -5.95 -0.94 9.76
C ASN A 14 -6.69 -0.13 10.83
N ASP A 15 -5.98 0.46 11.79
CA ASP A 15 -6.56 1.33 12.83
C ASP A 15 -7.19 2.60 12.24
N LEU A 16 -6.66 3.06 11.09
CA LEU A 16 -7.23 4.16 10.30
C LEU A 16 -8.36 3.72 9.34
N GLY A 17 -8.78 2.46 9.39
CA GLY A 17 -9.85 1.89 8.57
C GLY A 17 -9.45 1.52 7.13
N VAL A 18 -8.15 1.55 6.82
CA VAL A 18 -7.58 1.15 5.53
C VAL A 18 -7.17 -0.31 5.61
N THR A 19 -8.06 -1.19 5.15
CA THR A 19 -7.96 -2.66 5.32
C THR A 19 -7.96 -3.43 4.00
N ARG A 20 -8.23 -2.75 2.88
CA ARG A 20 -8.33 -3.35 1.55
C ARG A 20 -7.49 -2.62 0.51
N PHE A 21 -7.03 -3.34 -0.51
CA PHE A 21 -6.20 -2.77 -1.57
C PHE A 21 -6.93 -1.71 -2.41
N ASP A 22 -8.24 -1.85 -2.65
CA ASP A 22 -9.05 -0.88 -3.40
C ASP A 22 -9.07 0.50 -2.72
N GLN A 23 -9.06 0.55 -1.38
CA GLN A 23 -9.00 1.80 -0.62
C GLN A 23 -7.67 2.53 -0.84
N ILE A 24 -6.55 1.80 -0.89
CA ILE A 24 -5.22 2.37 -1.14
C ILE A 24 -5.07 2.76 -2.63
N ALA A 25 -5.56 1.93 -3.54
CA ALA A 25 -5.53 2.18 -4.98
C ALA A 25 -6.35 3.41 -5.40
N GLY A 26 -7.41 3.73 -4.64
CA GLY A 26 -8.27 4.89 -4.88
C GLY A 26 -7.75 6.20 -4.29
N LEU A 27 -6.59 6.22 -3.63
CA LEU A 27 -6.04 7.45 -3.06
C LEU A 27 -5.52 8.38 -4.16
N ASP A 28 -6.15 9.55 -4.29
CA ASP A 28 -5.58 10.66 -5.06
C ASP A 28 -4.46 11.37 -4.27
N ALA A 29 -3.79 12.34 -4.89
CA ALA A 29 -2.67 13.05 -4.25
C ALA A 29 -3.04 13.73 -2.92
N LYS A 30 -4.29 14.22 -2.79
CA LYS A 30 -4.77 14.87 -1.57
C LYS A 30 -5.04 13.83 -0.48
N ALA A 31 -5.66 12.72 -0.84
CA ALA A 31 -5.93 11.61 0.07
C ALA A 31 -4.63 10.94 0.53
N VAL A 32 -3.64 10.78 -0.35
CA VAL A 32 -2.28 10.35 0.01
C VAL A 32 -1.70 11.29 1.05
N ALA A 33 -1.66 12.60 0.81
CA ALA A 33 -1.12 13.56 1.77
C ALA A 33 -1.85 13.54 3.13
N ALA A 34 -3.18 13.43 3.11
CA ALA A 34 -3.99 13.38 4.33
C ALA A 34 -3.80 12.09 5.13
N LEU A 35 -3.63 10.95 4.47
CA LEU A 35 -3.34 9.67 5.13
C LEU A 35 -1.89 9.65 5.64
N ASP A 36 -0.95 10.11 4.82
CA ASP A 36 0.48 10.12 5.11
C ASP A 36 0.83 10.96 6.36
N ALA A 37 0.15 12.10 6.55
CA ALA A 37 0.27 12.93 7.74
C ALA A 37 -0.13 12.22 9.05
N LYS A 38 -0.90 11.11 8.97
CA LYS A 38 -1.33 10.31 10.13
C LYS A 38 -0.38 9.15 10.43
N LEU A 39 0.64 8.91 9.61
CA LEU A 39 1.53 7.75 9.73
C LEU A 39 2.72 7.95 10.69
N GLY A 40 2.88 9.16 11.24
CA GLY A 40 3.95 9.47 12.19
C GLY A 40 5.33 9.23 11.60
N THR A 41 6.14 8.36 12.22
CA THR A 41 7.49 8.01 11.74
C THR A 41 7.51 7.31 10.38
N PHE A 42 6.36 6.85 9.89
CA PHE A 42 6.20 6.25 8.58
C PHE A 42 5.63 7.22 7.53
N ALA A 43 5.53 8.52 7.83
CA ALA A 43 5.20 9.51 6.81
C ALA A 43 6.21 9.48 5.64
N GLY A 44 5.73 9.78 4.44
CA GLY A 44 6.40 9.72 3.15
C GLY A 44 6.38 8.33 2.49
N ARG A 45 6.00 7.28 3.22
CA ARG A 45 6.15 5.89 2.76
C ARG A 45 5.17 5.52 1.66
N ILE A 46 3.95 6.06 1.68
CA ILE A 46 2.93 5.77 0.65
C ILE A 46 3.47 6.10 -0.73
N THR A 47 4.09 7.27 -0.89
CA THR A 47 4.68 7.72 -2.15
C THR A 47 6.01 7.05 -2.42
N ARG A 48 6.93 7.06 -1.44
CA ARG A 48 8.30 6.54 -1.62
C ARG A 48 8.33 5.07 -2.04
N ASP A 49 7.42 4.27 -1.48
CA ASP A 49 7.33 2.84 -1.76
C ASP A 49 6.22 2.53 -2.78
N ASN A 50 5.61 3.52 -3.43
CA ASN A 50 4.60 3.37 -4.47
C ASN A 50 3.38 2.51 -4.07
N PHE A 51 2.83 2.72 -2.88
CA PHE A 51 1.74 1.89 -2.36
C PHE A 51 0.48 1.93 -3.23
N VAL A 52 0.13 3.08 -3.80
CA VAL A 52 -1.08 3.24 -4.64
C VAL A 52 -1.01 2.36 -5.90
N ASP A 53 0.14 2.36 -6.58
CA ASP A 53 0.34 1.55 -7.80
C ASP A 53 0.33 0.05 -7.49
N GLN A 54 1.10 -0.35 -6.46
CA GLN A 54 1.13 -1.73 -5.97
C GLN A 54 -0.26 -2.23 -5.58
N ALA A 55 -1.02 -1.44 -4.82
CA ALA A 55 -2.37 -1.77 -4.42
C ALA A 55 -3.33 -1.85 -5.63
N GLY A 56 -3.14 -1.00 -6.63
CA GLY A 56 -3.92 -1.02 -7.87
C GLY A 56 -3.78 -2.32 -8.66
N LEU A 57 -2.57 -2.88 -8.73
CA LEU A 57 -2.32 -4.18 -9.37
C LEU A 57 -2.98 -5.31 -8.55
N LEU A 58 -2.77 -5.31 -7.23
CA LEU A 58 -3.31 -6.34 -6.34
C LEU A 58 -4.85 -6.31 -6.26
N ALA A 59 -5.47 -5.13 -6.24
CA ALA A 59 -6.92 -4.97 -6.22
C ALA A 59 -7.60 -5.54 -7.47
N LYS A 60 -6.89 -5.56 -8.61
CA LYS A 60 -7.35 -6.14 -9.88
C LYS A 60 -7.03 -7.63 -10.01
N GLY A 61 -6.32 -8.21 -9.05
CA GLY A 61 -5.78 -9.57 -9.15
C GLY A 61 -4.64 -9.70 -10.18
N ASP A 62 -4.02 -8.59 -10.60
CA ASP A 62 -2.91 -8.59 -11.55
C ASP A 62 -1.59 -8.96 -10.87
N VAL A 63 -1.50 -10.22 -10.44
CA VAL A 63 -0.30 -10.77 -9.81
C VAL A 63 0.89 -10.76 -10.78
N ALA A 64 0.66 -11.07 -12.06
CA ALA A 64 1.73 -11.09 -13.06
C ALA A 64 2.34 -9.69 -13.26
N GLY A 65 1.51 -8.65 -13.40
CA GLY A 65 1.96 -7.27 -13.51
C GLY A 65 2.64 -6.77 -12.25
N PHE A 66 2.11 -7.16 -11.08
CA PHE A 66 2.77 -6.88 -9.80
C PHE A 66 4.17 -7.48 -9.74
N GLU A 67 4.31 -8.79 -10.02
CA GLU A 67 5.58 -9.49 -9.91
C GLU A 67 6.60 -9.01 -10.94
N ALA A 68 6.15 -8.65 -12.15
CA ALA A 68 7.01 -8.08 -13.18
C ALA A 68 7.62 -6.72 -12.76
N LYS A 69 6.88 -5.91 -12.00
CA LYS A 69 7.29 -4.56 -11.61
C LYS A 69 7.98 -4.48 -10.24
N TYR A 70 7.52 -5.29 -9.28
CA TYR A 70 7.92 -5.21 -7.87
C TYR A 70 8.57 -6.49 -7.34
N GLY A 71 8.71 -7.53 -8.18
CA GLY A 71 9.24 -8.82 -7.81
C GLY A 71 8.20 -9.73 -7.16
N LYS A 72 8.58 -10.99 -6.93
CA LYS A 72 7.68 -12.04 -6.47
C LYS A 72 6.95 -11.68 -5.18
N LEU A 73 5.68 -12.05 -5.10
CA LEU A 73 4.98 -12.07 -3.82
C LEU A 73 5.67 -13.10 -2.92
N ASP A 74 6.04 -12.67 -1.74
CA ASP A 74 6.55 -13.54 -0.70
C ASP A 74 5.41 -14.49 -0.31
N GLY A 75 5.62 -15.79 -0.55
CA GLY A 75 4.60 -16.84 -0.48
C GLY A 75 4.08 -17.18 0.92
N SER A 76 4.16 -16.24 1.87
CA SER A 76 3.50 -16.37 3.17
C SER A 76 2.02 -16.00 3.02
N LEU A 77 1.18 -17.03 2.85
CA LEU A 77 -0.24 -17.00 3.17
C LEU A 77 -0.42 -17.23 4.68
#